data_AF-A0AAU8RS69-F1
#
_entry.id   AF-A0AAU8RS69-F1
#
_cell.length_a   1.000
_cell.length_b   1.000
_cell.length_c   1.000
_cell.angle_alpha   90.00
_cell.angle_beta   90.00
_cell.angle_gamma   90.00
#
_symmetry.space_group_name_H-M   'P 1'
#
loop_
_entity.id
_entity.type
_entity.pdbx_description
1 polymer ?
#
loop_
_entity_poly.entity_id
_entity_poly.type
_entity_poly.pdbx_seq_one_letter_code
_entity_poly.pdbx_strand_id
1 'polypeptide(L)'
;MPGPIATIGSMHVCPMCTGTTPHVGGPIVGPGTPNILINGKPAALMGDTCVCVGPPDVIAQGAPNVMFNGVPVACIGDMTAHGGAITVGEPNVIIGSAAPTPSITMAVNKIPFPEIASNTSNEEAIANQQLLREAAVDIEGEPRIFNLQWLKEEIILRSSKVLKEVTLRAHVQNIPEGGKVTINVKRYKENENENGEIITNENDIIEITGTVRNKMVEVVWQIEDTSQDEIT
;
A
#
# COMPACT_ATOMS: atom_id res chain seq x y z
N MET A 1 22.02 -0.97 31.60
CA MET A 1 23.49 -1.08 31.35
C MET A 1 23.75 -2.29 30.47
N PRO A 2 24.80 -2.33 29.63
CA PRO A 2 25.19 -3.58 28.97
C PRO A 2 25.73 -4.56 30.00
N GLY A 3 25.26 -5.80 29.94
CA GLY A 3 25.65 -6.82 30.91
C GLY A 3 24.95 -8.15 30.69
N PRO A 4 25.28 -9.17 31.50
CA PRO A 4 24.57 -10.43 31.49
C PRO A 4 23.07 -10.23 31.75
N ILE A 5 22.25 -10.99 31.05
CA ILE A 5 20.79 -10.93 31.16
C ILE A 5 20.30 -11.44 32.52
N ALA A 6 19.25 -10.85 33.09
CA ALA A 6 18.61 -11.34 34.30
C ALA A 6 17.49 -12.33 33.96
N THR A 7 17.28 -13.31 34.84
CA THR A 7 16.20 -14.31 34.71
C THR A 7 15.36 -14.35 35.98
N ILE A 8 14.20 -15.00 35.94
CA ILE A 8 13.46 -15.28 37.18
C ILE A 8 14.36 -16.09 38.13
N GLY A 9 14.48 -15.61 39.37
CA GLY A 9 15.41 -16.11 40.38
C GLY A 9 16.75 -15.36 40.47
N SER A 10 17.06 -14.45 39.54
CA SER A 10 18.19 -13.52 39.68
C SER A 10 18.04 -12.63 40.90
N MET A 11 19.14 -12.29 41.57
CA MET A 11 19.12 -11.48 42.79
C MET A 11 19.25 -9.99 42.49
N HIS A 12 18.53 -9.18 43.26
CA HIS A 12 18.78 -7.74 43.37
C HIS A 12 19.28 -7.37 44.76
N VAL A 13 19.82 -6.17 44.89
CA VAL A 13 20.14 -5.53 46.17
C VAL A 13 19.27 -4.28 46.29
N CYS A 14 18.63 -4.11 47.45
CA CYS A 14 17.80 -2.95 47.74
C CYS A 14 18.44 -2.10 48.84
N PRO A 15 18.73 -0.81 48.59
CA PRO A 15 19.32 0.09 49.58
C PRO A 15 18.27 0.83 50.42
N MET A 16 16.98 0.69 50.14
CA MET A 16 15.94 1.36 50.91
C MET A 16 15.85 0.85 52.36
N CYS A 17 15.21 1.64 53.21
CA CYS A 17 14.93 1.29 54.59
C CYS A 17 13.49 1.69 54.91
N THR A 18 12.77 0.83 55.64
CA THR A 18 11.48 1.20 56.24
C THR A 18 11.69 1.47 57.71
N GLY A 19 11.75 2.76 58.07
CA GLY A 19 12.14 3.18 59.42
C GLY A 19 13.58 2.76 59.72
N THR A 20 13.76 1.96 60.77
CA THR A 20 15.08 1.43 61.18
C THR A 20 15.43 0.09 60.52
N THR A 21 14.50 -0.55 59.81
CA THR A 21 14.71 -1.86 59.21
C THR A 21 15.23 -1.70 57.78
N PRO A 22 16.48 -2.09 57.49
CA PRO A 22 17.00 -2.05 56.14
C PRO A 22 16.29 -3.07 55.26
N HIS A 23 16.00 -2.68 54.03
CA HIS A 23 15.57 -3.65 53.04
C HIS A 23 16.74 -4.55 52.68
N VAL A 24 16.41 -5.77 52.29
CA VAL A 24 17.36 -6.74 51.75
C VAL A 24 16.75 -7.24 50.45
N GLY A 25 17.51 -7.08 49.37
CA GLY A 25 17.08 -7.52 48.05
C GLY A 25 17.07 -9.04 47.96
N GLY A 26 16.07 -9.56 47.25
CA GLY A 26 15.83 -10.97 47.02
C GLY A 26 15.70 -11.31 45.53
N PRO A 27 15.22 -12.51 45.20
CA PRO A 27 15.09 -12.94 43.81
C PRO A 27 14.00 -12.18 43.06
N ILE A 28 14.17 -12.04 41.74
CA ILE A 28 13.13 -11.63 40.80
C ILE A 28 12.09 -12.77 40.71
N VAL A 29 10.81 -12.45 40.86
CA VAL A 29 9.70 -13.42 40.93
C VAL A 29 8.87 -13.46 39.66
N GLY A 30 8.75 -12.33 38.96
CA GLY A 30 8.09 -12.28 37.65
C GLY A 30 7.03 -11.17 37.52
N PRO A 31 6.19 -11.24 36.48
CA PRO A 31 5.83 -12.44 35.70
C PRO A 31 6.88 -12.98 34.72
N GLY A 32 7.88 -12.19 34.32
CA GLY A 32 8.84 -12.55 33.28
C GLY A 32 8.17 -12.90 31.94
N THR A 33 8.93 -13.50 31.03
CA THR A 33 8.38 -13.99 29.75
C THR A 33 8.50 -15.52 29.64
N PRO A 34 7.37 -16.27 29.65
CA PRO A 34 7.41 -17.72 29.58
C PRO A 34 7.88 -18.24 28.20
N ASN A 35 7.78 -17.43 27.16
CA ASN A 35 8.13 -17.82 25.79
C ASN A 35 9.64 -17.75 25.53
N ILE A 36 10.38 -16.98 26.33
CA ILE A 36 11.81 -16.76 26.12
C ILE A 36 12.55 -17.24 27.36
N LEU A 37 13.13 -18.43 27.22
CA LEU A 37 13.83 -19.13 28.28
C LEU A 37 15.34 -19.00 28.08
N ILE A 38 16.03 -18.53 29.11
CA ILE A 38 17.49 -18.47 29.17
C ILE A 38 17.92 -19.52 30.19
N ASN A 39 18.69 -20.51 29.74
CA ASN A 39 19.03 -21.69 30.54
C ASN A 39 17.81 -22.37 31.19
N GLY A 40 16.68 -22.43 30.49
CA GLY A 40 15.44 -23.04 30.98
C GLY A 40 14.66 -22.20 31.98
N LYS A 41 15.10 -20.97 32.28
CA LYS A 41 14.38 -20.01 33.14
C LYS A 41 13.81 -18.86 32.32
N PRO A 42 12.60 -18.35 32.63
CA PRO A 42 12.05 -17.18 31.97
C PRO A 42 12.97 -15.96 32.11
N ALA A 43 13.13 -15.20 31.03
CA ALA A 43 13.85 -13.93 31.06
C ALA A 43 13.11 -12.89 31.92
N ALA A 44 13.85 -12.12 32.72
CA ALA A 44 13.31 -11.03 33.49
C ALA A 44 13.20 -9.76 32.64
N LEU A 45 12.11 -9.01 32.82
CA LEU A 45 11.74 -7.83 32.05
C LEU A 45 11.61 -6.61 32.95
N MET A 46 11.72 -5.43 32.35
CA MET A 46 11.33 -4.18 33.03
C MET A 46 9.87 -4.28 33.50
N GLY A 47 9.63 -3.95 34.77
CA GLY A 47 8.33 -4.10 35.41
C GLY A 47 8.12 -5.42 36.16
N ASP A 48 9.05 -6.38 36.07
CA ASP A 48 8.98 -7.57 36.91
C ASP A 48 9.20 -7.24 38.37
N THR A 49 8.53 -8.00 39.23
CA THR A 49 8.59 -7.86 40.69
C THR A 49 9.75 -8.64 41.27
N CYS A 50 10.33 -8.10 42.34
CA CYS A 50 11.41 -8.69 43.11
C CYS A 50 11.00 -8.83 44.58
N VAL A 51 11.40 -9.92 45.23
CA VAL A 51 11.19 -10.07 46.69
C VAL A 51 12.12 -9.11 47.41
N CYS A 52 11.59 -8.30 48.32
CA CYS A 52 12.37 -7.42 49.17
C CYS A 52 11.94 -7.57 50.62
N VAL A 53 12.85 -7.37 51.58
CA VAL A 53 12.47 -7.25 53.00
C VAL A 53 11.83 -5.88 53.23
N GLY A 54 10.54 -5.80 52.93
CA GLY A 54 9.76 -4.56 52.84
C GLY A 54 8.60 -4.75 51.85
N PRO A 55 8.07 -3.67 51.26
CA PRO A 55 7.22 -3.77 50.07
C PRO A 55 7.96 -4.52 48.94
N PRO A 56 7.26 -5.22 48.03
CA PRO A 56 7.88 -5.78 46.84
C PRO A 56 8.54 -4.68 46.01
N ASP A 57 9.75 -4.95 45.52
CA ASP A 57 10.46 -4.04 44.62
C ASP A 57 10.11 -4.40 43.16
N VAL A 58 10.39 -3.49 42.23
CA VAL A 58 10.09 -3.67 40.80
C VAL A 58 11.30 -3.24 39.98
N ILE A 59 11.59 -3.96 38.90
CA ILE A 59 12.64 -3.58 37.96
C ILE A 59 12.21 -2.31 37.23
N ALA A 60 12.90 -1.20 37.48
CA ALA A 60 12.58 0.12 36.95
C ALA A 60 13.33 0.45 35.65
N GLN A 61 14.39 -0.29 35.33
CA GLN A 61 15.18 -0.09 34.13
C GLN A 61 15.43 -1.42 33.41
N GLY A 62 15.50 -1.40 32.09
CA GLY A 62 15.98 -2.51 31.26
C GLY A 62 16.86 -2.01 30.11
N ALA A 63 17.37 -2.92 29.31
CA ALA A 63 18.12 -2.62 28.09
C ALA A 63 17.17 -2.12 26.98
N PRO A 64 17.28 -0.85 26.55
CA PRO A 64 16.31 -0.25 25.62
C PRO A 64 16.41 -0.80 24.19
N ASN A 65 17.53 -1.43 23.84
CA ASN A 65 17.81 -1.95 22.51
C ASN A 65 17.32 -3.39 22.30
N VAL A 66 17.01 -4.13 23.37
CA VAL A 66 16.54 -5.52 23.29
C VAL A 66 15.22 -5.64 24.04
N MET A 67 14.16 -5.91 23.29
CA MET A 67 12.81 -6.02 23.81
C MET A 67 12.26 -7.42 23.64
N PHE A 68 11.71 -7.97 24.72
CA PHE A 68 11.00 -9.24 24.74
C PHE A 68 9.52 -8.95 24.97
N ASN A 69 8.67 -9.41 24.05
CA ASN A 69 7.24 -9.07 24.01
C ASN A 69 6.97 -7.55 24.07
N GLY A 70 7.84 -6.74 23.45
CA GLY A 70 7.73 -5.27 23.46
C GLY A 70 8.19 -4.59 24.75
N VAL A 71 8.69 -5.35 25.73
CA VAL A 71 9.19 -4.81 27.00
C VAL A 71 10.71 -4.95 27.06
N PRO A 72 11.45 -3.90 27.49
CA PRO A 72 12.90 -3.98 27.66
C PRO A 72 13.33 -5.11 28.59
N VAL A 73 14.38 -5.83 28.20
CA VAL A 73 14.92 -6.94 29.00
C VAL A 73 15.79 -6.43 30.16
N ALA A 74 15.71 -7.06 31.32
CA ALA A 74 16.52 -6.68 32.48
C ALA A 74 17.91 -7.31 32.43
N CYS A 75 18.94 -6.54 32.78
CA CYS A 75 20.35 -6.96 32.81
C CYS A 75 20.98 -6.66 34.18
N ILE A 76 22.15 -7.25 34.46
CA ILE A 76 22.95 -6.89 35.63
C ILE A 76 23.22 -5.38 35.63
N GLY A 77 23.04 -4.74 36.79
CA GLY A 77 23.24 -3.31 37.00
C GLY A 77 22.03 -2.46 36.64
N ASP A 78 20.93 -3.04 36.13
CA ASP A 78 19.71 -2.28 35.93
C ASP A 78 19.03 -1.96 37.27
N MET A 79 18.47 -0.75 37.32
CA MET A 79 17.91 -0.17 38.54
C MET A 79 16.55 -0.78 38.89
N THR A 80 16.30 -0.91 40.18
CA THR A 80 14.98 -1.22 40.74
C THR A 80 14.31 0.03 41.29
N ALA A 81 13.00 -0.03 41.53
CA ALA A 81 12.18 1.09 41.99
C ALA A 81 12.61 1.59 43.37
N HIS A 82 13.13 0.70 44.22
CA HIS A 82 13.73 1.07 45.50
C HIS A 82 15.16 1.65 45.38
N GLY A 83 15.60 2.01 44.17
CA GLY A 83 16.93 2.57 43.91
C GLY A 83 18.06 1.53 44.02
N GLY A 84 17.70 0.25 44.06
CA GLY A 84 18.61 -0.87 44.04
C GLY A 84 19.07 -1.23 42.64
N ALA A 85 19.79 -2.35 42.54
CA ALA A 85 20.23 -2.88 41.26
C ALA A 85 20.24 -4.42 41.25
N ILE A 86 20.07 -4.98 40.05
CA ILE A 86 20.20 -6.42 39.82
C ILE A 86 21.70 -6.78 39.88
N THR A 87 22.06 -7.73 40.75
CA THR A 87 23.46 -8.10 40.99
C THR A 87 23.85 -9.43 40.35
N VAL A 88 22.87 -10.29 40.08
CA VAL A 88 23.11 -11.63 39.51
C VAL A 88 22.31 -11.79 38.23
N GLY A 89 22.97 -12.24 37.17
CA GLY A 89 22.38 -12.57 35.88
C GLY A 89 23.04 -13.82 35.32
N GLU A 90 22.60 -14.23 34.14
CA GLU A 90 23.10 -15.41 33.46
C GLU A 90 24.30 -15.05 32.56
N PRO A 91 25.53 -15.50 32.88
CA PRO A 91 26.74 -15.13 32.13
C PRO A 91 26.76 -15.60 30.68
N ASN A 92 25.95 -16.61 30.32
CA ASN A 92 25.93 -17.16 28.97
C ASN A 92 25.36 -16.21 27.91
N VAL A 93 24.54 -15.23 28.32
CA VAL A 93 23.86 -14.30 27.40
C VAL A 93 24.14 -12.88 27.85
N ILE A 94 24.90 -12.16 27.03
CA ILE A 94 25.33 -10.79 27.31
C ILE A 94 24.62 -9.84 26.35
N ILE A 95 23.94 -8.84 26.90
CA ILE A 95 23.31 -7.79 26.11
C ILE A 95 24.31 -6.64 25.94
N GLY A 96 24.74 -6.44 24.69
CA GLY A 96 25.60 -5.33 24.31
C GLY A 96 24.81 -4.01 24.24
N SER A 97 25.49 -2.90 24.52
CA SER A 97 24.95 -1.55 24.29
C SER A 97 25.45 -1.09 22.92
N ALA A 98 24.57 -1.07 21.93
CA ALA A 98 24.86 -0.35 20.70
C ALA A 98 24.61 1.14 21.00
N ALA A 99 25.67 1.94 21.07
CA ALA A 99 25.50 3.38 21.01
C ALA A 99 24.80 3.70 19.68
N PRO A 100 23.71 4.48 19.66
CA PRO A 100 23.14 4.91 18.40
C PRO A 100 24.22 5.70 17.68
N THR A 101 24.71 5.16 16.55
CA THR A 101 25.58 5.94 15.67
C THR A 101 24.80 7.19 15.32
N PRO A 102 25.29 8.40 15.64
CA PRO A 102 24.58 9.60 15.27
C PRO A 102 24.35 9.55 13.76
N SER A 103 23.11 9.81 13.33
CA SER A 103 22.83 9.94 11.91
C SER A 103 23.68 11.10 11.39
N ILE A 104 24.76 10.79 10.66
CA ILE A 104 25.56 11.80 9.99
C ILE A 104 24.72 12.26 8.80
N THR A 105 23.81 13.21 9.02
CA THR A 105 23.14 13.91 7.93
C THR A 105 24.09 15.00 7.46
N MET A 106 24.84 14.75 6.39
CA MET A 106 25.52 15.84 5.70
C MET A 106 24.46 16.75 5.09
N ALA A 107 24.64 18.07 5.17
CA ALA A 107 23.79 19.00 4.42
C ALA A 107 23.86 18.61 2.93
N VAL A 108 22.71 18.59 2.24
CA VAL A 108 22.59 18.17 0.83
C VAL A 108 23.66 18.83 -0.06
N ASN A 109 24.00 20.09 0.20
CA ASN A 109 24.98 20.88 -0.54
C ASN A 109 26.45 20.48 -0.32
N LYS A 110 26.76 19.64 0.68
CA LYS A 110 28.12 19.15 1.00
C LYS A 110 28.34 17.70 0.57
N ILE A 111 27.32 17.04 0.00
CA ILE A 111 27.49 15.69 -0.54
C ILE A 111 28.42 15.83 -1.76
N PRO A 112 29.59 15.18 -1.76
CA PRO A 112 30.53 15.24 -2.88
C PRO A 112 29.97 14.39 -4.02
N PHE A 113 29.06 14.96 -4.80
CA PHE A 113 28.64 14.35 -6.05
C PHE A 113 29.81 14.46 -7.03
N PRO A 114 30.29 13.35 -7.61
CA PRO A 114 31.25 13.45 -8.70
C PRO A 114 30.63 14.27 -9.82
N GLU A 115 31.38 15.22 -10.38
CA GLU A 115 30.99 15.90 -11.61
C GLU A 115 30.95 14.82 -12.70
N ILE A 116 29.74 14.38 -13.05
CA ILE A 116 29.53 13.48 -14.17
C ILE A 116 29.84 14.32 -15.40
N ALA A 117 31.08 14.24 -15.89
CA ALA A 117 31.44 14.82 -17.17
C ALA A 117 30.46 14.24 -18.19
N SER A 118 29.59 15.09 -18.74
CA SER A 118 28.76 14.74 -19.89
C SER A 118 29.67 14.59 -21.08
N ASN A 119 30.34 13.44 -21.17
CA ASN A 119 30.98 13.00 -22.39
C ASN A 119 29.87 12.85 -23.44
N THR A 120 29.80 13.86 -24.28
CA THR A 120 29.12 13.90 -25.56
C THR A 120 29.51 12.67 -26.39
N SER A 121 28.81 11.55 -26.20
CA SER A 121 28.47 10.55 -27.23
C SER A 121 27.48 9.51 -26.69
N ASN A 122 26.42 9.93 -26.00
CA ASN A 122 25.31 9.03 -25.66
C ASN A 122 24.39 8.72 -26.85
N GLU A 123 24.82 9.00 -28.09
CA GLU A 123 24.05 8.74 -29.31
C GLU A 123 23.70 7.25 -29.43
N GLU A 124 24.65 6.36 -29.12
CA GLU A 124 24.41 4.92 -29.12
C GLU A 124 23.43 4.48 -28.03
N ALA A 125 23.48 5.10 -26.84
CA ALA A 125 22.53 4.82 -25.76
C ALA A 125 21.11 5.31 -26.10
N ILE A 126 21.00 6.46 -26.75
CA ILE A 126 19.71 7.01 -27.23
C ILE A 126 19.16 6.13 -28.35
N ALA A 127 20.00 5.70 -29.30
CA ALA A 127 19.60 4.80 -30.38
C ALA A 127 19.13 3.45 -29.83
N ASN A 128 19.85 2.87 -28.86
CA ASN A 128 19.44 1.63 -28.19
C ASN A 128 18.10 1.78 -27.45
N GLN A 129 17.85 2.91 -26.80
CA GLN A 129 16.56 3.20 -26.17
C GLN A 129 15.43 3.38 -27.18
N GLN A 130 15.70 3.96 -28.34
CA GLN A 130 14.71 4.10 -29.42
C GLN A 130 14.37 2.74 -30.04
N LEU A 131 15.37 1.90 -30.34
CA LEU A 131 15.14 0.55 -30.85
C LEU A 131 14.32 -0.32 -29.89
N LEU A 132 14.57 -0.21 -28.58
CA LEU A 132 13.77 -0.90 -27.56
C LEU A 132 12.33 -0.38 -27.49
N ARG A 133 12.11 0.93 -27.73
CA ARG A 133 10.75 1.51 -27.79
C ARG A 133 10.01 1.05 -29.04
N GLU A 134 10.65 1.07 -30.20
CA GLU A 134 10.06 0.58 -31.45
C GLU A 134 9.71 -0.91 -31.34
N ALA A 135 10.64 -1.73 -30.84
CA ALA A 135 10.40 -3.15 -30.61
C ALA A 135 9.29 -3.41 -29.57
N ALA A 136 9.09 -2.53 -28.59
CA ALA A 136 8.01 -2.64 -27.61
C ALA A 136 6.63 -2.28 -28.20
N VAL A 137 6.57 -1.30 -29.11
CA VAL A 137 5.32 -0.89 -29.77
C VAL A 137 4.77 -2.02 -30.65
N ASP A 138 5.63 -2.77 -31.34
CA ASP A 138 5.22 -3.90 -32.18
C ASP A 138 4.68 -5.10 -31.39
N ILE A 139 4.96 -5.19 -30.09
CA ILE A 139 4.49 -6.29 -29.22
C ILE A 139 3.01 -6.10 -28.82
N GLU A 140 2.48 -4.88 -28.85
CA GLU A 140 1.13 -4.59 -28.31
C GLU A 140 -0.04 -4.95 -29.26
N GLY A 141 0.24 -5.47 -30.46
CA GLY A 141 -0.75 -6.01 -31.40
C GLY A 141 -1.58 -4.94 -32.12
N GLU A 142 -2.39 -5.31 -33.11
CA GLU A 142 -3.16 -4.31 -33.87
C GLU A 142 -4.27 -3.64 -33.02
N PRO A 143 -4.51 -2.32 -33.16
CA PRO A 143 -5.61 -1.63 -32.49
C PRO A 143 -6.94 -2.23 -32.93
N ARG A 144 -7.72 -2.74 -31.98
CA ARG A 144 -9.00 -3.40 -32.27
C ARG A 144 -10.08 -3.03 -31.26
N ILE A 145 -11.29 -2.93 -31.78
CA ILE A 145 -12.52 -2.71 -31.02
C ILE A 145 -13.24 -4.05 -30.94
N PHE A 146 -13.69 -4.41 -29.74
CA PHE A 146 -14.40 -5.67 -29.53
C PHE A 146 -15.52 -5.49 -28.50
N ASN A 147 -16.43 -6.46 -28.43
CA ASN A 147 -17.54 -6.47 -27.47
C ASN A 147 -18.44 -5.21 -27.56
N LEU A 148 -18.98 -4.96 -28.75
CA LEU A 148 -20.00 -3.92 -28.96
C LEU A 148 -21.31 -4.32 -28.27
N GLN A 149 -21.80 -3.47 -27.38
CA GLN A 149 -23.02 -3.71 -26.59
C GLN A 149 -23.92 -2.47 -26.62
N TRP A 150 -25.21 -2.70 -26.87
CA TRP A 150 -26.27 -1.72 -26.70
C TRP A 150 -26.83 -1.84 -25.29
N LEU A 151 -26.75 -0.78 -24.48
CA LEU A 151 -27.05 -0.86 -23.04
C LEU A 151 -28.37 -0.22 -22.63
N LYS A 152 -28.79 0.85 -23.32
CA LYS A 152 -29.90 1.69 -22.86
C LYS A 152 -30.62 2.29 -24.05
N GLU A 153 -31.93 2.08 -24.09
CA GLU A 153 -32.87 2.80 -24.95
C GLU A 153 -33.81 3.57 -24.02
N GLU A 154 -33.66 4.89 -23.96
CA GLU A 154 -34.61 5.76 -23.22
C GLU A 154 -35.40 6.60 -24.20
N ILE A 155 -36.73 6.65 -24.01
CA ILE A 155 -37.62 7.49 -24.79
C ILE A 155 -37.80 8.81 -24.04
N ILE A 156 -37.30 9.90 -24.61
CA ILE A 156 -37.45 11.26 -24.07
C ILE A 156 -38.56 11.95 -24.87
N LEU A 157 -39.63 12.32 -24.18
CA LEU A 157 -40.72 13.14 -24.73
C LEU A 157 -40.36 14.62 -24.56
N ARG A 158 -40.01 15.32 -25.64
CA ARG A 158 -39.95 16.79 -25.68
C ARG A 158 -41.16 17.31 -26.45
N SER A 159 -41.59 18.53 -26.13
CA SER A 159 -42.88 19.16 -26.45
C SER A 159 -43.41 19.10 -27.90
N SER A 160 -42.67 18.54 -28.85
CA SER A 160 -43.13 18.28 -30.21
C SER A 160 -42.49 17.07 -30.91
N LYS A 161 -41.58 16.30 -30.26
CA LYS A 161 -40.84 15.18 -30.87
C LYS A 161 -40.51 14.08 -29.87
N VAL A 162 -40.59 12.83 -30.32
CA VAL A 162 -40.16 11.63 -29.59
C VAL A 162 -38.70 11.33 -29.95
N LEU A 163 -37.80 11.39 -28.96
CA LEU A 163 -36.38 11.07 -29.12
C LEU A 163 -36.09 9.75 -28.43
N LYS A 164 -35.45 8.80 -29.13
CA LYS A 164 -34.86 7.59 -28.57
C LYS A 164 -33.37 7.82 -28.35
N GLU A 165 -32.93 7.83 -27.09
CA GLU A 165 -31.52 7.89 -26.73
C GLU A 165 -30.96 6.48 -26.60
N VAL A 166 -29.95 6.17 -27.42
CA VAL A 166 -29.30 4.87 -27.48
C VAL A 166 -27.84 5.01 -27.04
N THR A 167 -27.42 4.20 -26.05
CA THR A 167 -26.02 4.15 -25.62
C THR A 167 -25.30 2.93 -26.17
N LEU A 168 -24.24 3.17 -26.95
CA LEU A 168 -23.32 2.15 -27.46
C LEU A 168 -22.07 2.10 -26.59
N ARG A 169 -21.74 0.91 -26.07
CA ARG A 169 -20.47 0.65 -25.37
C ARG A 169 -19.61 -0.31 -26.17
N ALA A 170 -18.33 -0.01 -26.30
CA ALA A 170 -17.34 -0.89 -26.91
C ALA A 170 -16.07 -0.96 -26.06
N HIS A 171 -15.42 -2.12 -26.04
CA HIS A 171 -14.10 -2.28 -25.43
C HIS A 171 -13.02 -2.05 -26.48
N VAL A 172 -11.91 -1.47 -26.06
CA VAL A 172 -10.83 -1.08 -26.96
C VAL A 172 -9.52 -1.69 -26.50
N GLN A 173 -8.81 -2.30 -27.44
CA GLN A 173 -7.46 -2.84 -27.23
C GLN A 173 -6.47 -2.08 -28.10
N ASN A 174 -5.33 -1.75 -27.49
CA ASN A 174 -4.21 -1.06 -28.10
C ASN A 174 -4.51 0.30 -28.75
N ILE A 175 -5.48 1.05 -28.20
CA ILE A 175 -5.65 2.47 -28.51
C ILE A 175 -5.32 3.27 -27.25
N PRO A 176 -4.41 4.27 -27.35
CA PRO A 176 -4.02 5.06 -26.20
C PRO A 176 -5.20 5.85 -25.63
N GLU A 177 -5.12 6.18 -24.34
CA GLU A 177 -6.14 6.96 -23.64
C GLU A 177 -6.30 8.35 -24.29
N GLY A 178 -7.54 8.76 -24.54
CA GLY A 178 -7.84 9.98 -25.32
C GLY A 178 -7.86 9.79 -26.84
N GLY A 179 -7.58 8.58 -27.36
CA GLY A 179 -7.75 8.26 -28.78
C GLY A 179 -9.22 8.43 -29.22
N LYS A 180 -9.42 8.87 -30.47
CA LYS A 180 -10.75 8.95 -31.08
C LYS A 180 -11.03 7.67 -31.85
N VAL A 181 -12.21 7.09 -31.63
CA VAL A 181 -12.70 5.89 -32.31
C VAL A 181 -13.96 6.24 -33.08
N THR A 182 -13.98 5.93 -34.37
CA THR A 182 -15.15 6.11 -35.24
C THR A 182 -15.80 4.75 -35.49
N ILE A 183 -17.10 4.64 -35.20
CA ILE A 183 -17.90 3.43 -35.42
C ILE A 183 -18.96 3.76 -36.47
N ASN A 184 -18.96 3.00 -37.57
CA ASN A 184 -19.92 3.15 -38.65
C ASN A 184 -21.14 2.27 -38.39
N VAL A 185 -22.29 2.88 -38.12
CA VAL A 185 -23.56 2.18 -37.91
C VAL A 185 -24.40 2.31 -39.17
N LYS A 186 -24.81 1.17 -39.74
CA LYS A 186 -25.74 1.13 -40.87
C LYS A 186 -27.17 1.22 -40.34
N ARG A 187 -27.91 2.23 -40.77
CA ARG A 187 -29.34 2.35 -40.50
C ARG A 187 -30.13 1.98 -41.76
N TYR A 188 -31.11 1.11 -41.59
CA TYR A 188 -32.10 0.83 -42.63
C TYR A 188 -33.19 1.90 -42.56
N LYS A 189 -33.49 2.53 -43.70
CA LYS A 189 -34.72 3.32 -43.88
C LYS A 189 -35.72 2.46 -44.64
N GLU A 190 -36.90 2.31 -44.06
CA GLU A 190 -38.05 1.73 -44.74
C GLU A 190 -38.73 2.86 -45.51
N ASN A 191 -38.78 2.75 -46.83
CA ASN A 191 -39.62 3.60 -47.67
C ASN A 191 -40.77 2.74 -48.20
N GLU A 192 -42.00 3.16 -47.97
CA GLU A 192 -43.18 2.55 -48.57
C GLU A 192 -43.47 3.21 -49.93
N ASN A 193 -43.68 2.38 -50.96
CA ASN A 193 -44.33 2.84 -52.18
C ASN A 193 -45.85 2.83 -52.01
N GLU A 194 -46.59 3.55 -52.87
CA GLU A 194 -48.07 3.67 -52.87
C GLU A 194 -48.87 2.33 -52.92
N ASN A 195 -48.20 1.18 -53.02
CA ASN A 195 -48.80 -0.16 -53.00
C ASN A 195 -48.45 -1.01 -51.76
N GLY A 196 -47.84 -0.42 -50.72
CA GLY A 196 -47.60 -1.12 -49.44
C GLY A 196 -46.51 -2.20 -49.48
N GLU A 197 -45.66 -2.21 -50.51
CA GLU A 197 -44.42 -3.01 -50.52
C GLU A 197 -43.24 -2.16 -50.03
N ILE A 198 -42.59 -2.64 -48.96
CA ILE A 198 -41.41 -2.01 -48.36
C ILE A 198 -40.24 -2.19 -49.32
N ILE A 199 -39.80 -1.10 -49.97
CA ILE A 199 -38.59 -1.11 -50.78
C ILE A 199 -37.44 -0.63 -49.90
N THR A 200 -36.68 -1.58 -49.35
CA THR A 200 -35.47 -1.29 -48.57
C THR A 200 -34.34 -0.84 -49.50
N ASN A 201 -34.27 0.43 -49.85
CA ASN A 201 -33.14 0.96 -50.62
C ASN A 201 -32.77 2.37 -50.16
N GLU A 202 -32.09 2.46 -49.02
CA GLU A 202 -30.95 3.36 -48.81
C GLU A 202 -30.35 3.07 -47.42
N ASN A 203 -29.11 2.60 -47.41
CA ASN A 203 -28.36 2.41 -46.18
C ASN A 203 -27.70 3.75 -45.83
N ASP A 204 -28.26 4.51 -44.89
CA ASP A 204 -27.54 5.64 -44.32
C ASP A 204 -26.45 5.09 -43.41
N ILE A 205 -25.19 5.37 -43.76
CA ILE A 205 -24.03 5.09 -42.91
C ILE A 205 -23.86 6.29 -41.98
N ILE A 206 -24.07 6.07 -40.68
CA ILE A 206 -23.91 7.10 -39.66
C ILE A 206 -22.58 6.86 -38.95
N GLU A 207 -21.73 7.88 -38.93
CA GLU A 207 -20.44 7.85 -38.24
C GLU A 207 -20.60 8.35 -36.81
N ILE A 208 -20.35 7.45 -35.85
CA ILE A 208 -20.44 7.75 -34.42
C ILE A 208 -19.00 7.84 -33.88
N THR A 209 -18.61 9.02 -33.39
CA THR A 209 -17.26 9.23 -32.84
C THR A 209 -17.28 9.22 -31.31
N GLY A 210 -16.43 8.39 -30.70
CA GLY A 210 -16.24 8.31 -29.26
C GLY A 210 -14.78 8.54 -28.86
N THR A 211 -14.56 8.97 -27.62
CA THR A 211 -13.20 9.10 -27.04
C THR A 211 -12.95 7.94 -26.08
N VAL A 212 -11.77 7.33 -26.17
CA VAL A 212 -11.38 6.20 -25.31
C VAL A 212 -11.08 6.70 -23.89
N ARG A 213 -11.79 6.16 -22.91
CA ARG A 213 -11.53 6.35 -21.47
C ARG A 213 -11.53 4.99 -20.77
N ASN A 214 -10.52 4.71 -19.95
CA ASN A 214 -10.41 3.42 -19.22
C ASN A 214 -10.53 2.16 -20.11
N LYS A 215 -9.90 2.15 -21.29
CA LYS A 215 -9.99 1.05 -22.29
C LYS A 215 -11.41 0.77 -22.81
N MET A 216 -12.34 1.70 -22.60
CA MET A 216 -13.72 1.63 -23.07
C MET A 216 -14.08 2.89 -23.86
N VAL A 217 -15.05 2.74 -24.77
CA VAL A 217 -15.68 3.84 -25.49
C VAL A 217 -17.17 3.74 -25.24
N GLU A 218 -17.74 4.81 -24.70
CA GLU A 218 -19.17 4.98 -24.55
C GLU A 218 -19.60 6.14 -25.44
N VAL A 219 -20.58 5.90 -26.31
CA VAL A 219 -21.16 6.94 -27.15
C VAL A 219 -22.67 6.95 -26.97
N VAL A 220 -23.18 8.14 -26.67
CA VAL A 220 -24.60 8.42 -26.56
C VAL A 220 -25.07 8.99 -27.89
N TRP A 221 -26.08 8.36 -28.48
CA TRP A 221 -26.65 8.75 -29.77
C TRP A 221 -28.17 8.97 -29.62
N GLN A 222 -28.65 10.13 -30.07
CA GLN A 222 -30.08 10.47 -30.04
C GLN A 222 -30.69 10.30 -31.44
N ILE A 223 -31.77 9.53 -31.51
CA ILE A 223 -32.50 9.20 -32.73
C ILE A 223 -33.89 9.84 -32.64
N GLU A 224 -34.28 10.62 -33.64
CA GLU A 224 -35.70 11.02 -33.79
C GLU A 224 -36.51 9.83 -34.29
N ASP A 225 -37.60 9.51 -33.57
CA ASP A 225 -38.52 8.44 -33.94
C ASP A 225 -39.63 9.01 -34.84
N THR A 226 -39.57 8.69 -36.14
CA THR A 226 -40.57 9.13 -37.13
C THR A 226 -41.78 8.18 -37.19
N SER A 227 -41.83 7.13 -36.37
CA SER A 227 -42.90 6.11 -36.40
C SER A 227 -44.26 6.56 -35.83
N GLN A 228 -44.44 7.84 -35.51
CA GLN A 228 -45.72 8.39 -35.02
C GLN A 228 -46.37 9.42 -35.95
N ASP A 229 -45.85 9.66 -37.16
CA ASP A 229 -46.55 10.49 -38.15
C ASP A 229 -47.71 9.75 -38.86
N GLU A 230 -47.96 8.47 -38.55
CA GLU A 230 -49.02 7.64 -39.16
C GLU A 230 -50.27 7.42 -38.30
N ILE A 231 -50.56 8.26 -37.30
CA ILE A 231 -51.84 8.21 -36.59
C ILE A 231 -52.58 9.54 -36.75
N THR A 232 -53.21 9.70 -37.92
CA THR A 232 -54.42 10.53 -38.09
C THR A 232 -55.54 9.68 -38.65
#